data_AF-A0A445ENJ6-F1
#
_entry.id   AF-A0A445ENJ6-F1
#
_cell.length_a   1.000
_cell.length_b   1.000
_cell.length_c   1.000
_cell.angle_alpha   90.00
_cell.angle_beta   90.00
_cell.angle_gamma   90.00
#
_symmetry.space_group_name_H-M   'P 1'
#
loop_
_entity.id
_entity.type
_entity.pdbx_description
1 polymer ?
#
loop_
_entity_poly.entity_id
_entity_poly.type
_entity_poly.pdbx_seq_one_letter_code
_entity_poly.pdbx_strand_id
1 'polypeptide(L)'
;MACATATVSFAFRLPPRAPYTRVSHSSSVDVPLLNKFCSLKLSSSSCISGSTLPHRLCTVKPTRIQHLTIVSAKGYKMKTHKASAKRFRVTGRGKIVRRRAGKQHLLAKKNTKRKLRLSKMHPVSRADYDNVIGALPYLKVNRNVT
;
A
#
# COMPACT_ATOMS: atom_id res chain seq x y z
N MET A 1 59.65 29.53 -19.17
CA MET A 1 58.95 28.96 -17.99
C MET A 1 57.67 28.31 -18.49
N ALA A 2 57.72 27.02 -18.87
CA ALA A 2 56.58 26.30 -19.42
C ALA A 2 55.98 25.40 -18.34
N CYS A 3 54.67 25.52 -18.09
CA CYS A 3 53.94 24.77 -17.08
C CYS A 3 53.16 23.64 -17.77
N ALA A 4 53.53 22.38 -17.51
CA ALA A 4 52.82 21.22 -18.02
C ALA A 4 51.66 20.85 -17.07
N THR A 5 50.43 20.78 -17.59
CA THR A 5 49.26 20.28 -16.85
C THR A 5 49.06 18.79 -17.14
N ALA A 6 49.22 17.94 -16.13
CA ALA A 6 48.93 16.52 -16.21
C ALA A 6 47.44 16.26 -15.94
N THR A 7 46.69 15.81 -16.94
CA THR A 7 45.32 15.30 -16.79
C THR A 7 45.36 13.82 -16.43
N VAL A 8 44.91 13.48 -15.22
CA VAL A 8 44.81 12.10 -14.75
C VAL A 8 43.41 11.57 -15.05
N SER A 9 43.29 10.73 -16.07
CA SER A 9 42.02 10.09 -16.47
C SER A 9 41.80 8.80 -15.67
N PHE A 10 40.93 8.85 -14.66
CA PHE A 10 40.48 7.67 -13.93
C PHE A 10 39.38 6.95 -14.73
N ALA A 11 39.74 5.87 -15.42
CA ALA A 11 38.81 4.99 -16.10
C ALA A 11 38.13 4.04 -15.09
N PHE A 12 36.93 4.38 -14.63
CA PHE A 12 36.08 3.43 -13.90
C PHE A 12 35.52 2.38 -14.87
N ARG A 13 36.17 1.20 -14.93
CA ARG A 13 35.58 0.01 -15.56
C ARG A 13 34.43 -0.50 -14.69
N LEU A 14 33.21 -0.43 -15.21
CA LEU A 14 32.06 -1.11 -14.63
C LEU A 14 31.98 -2.56 -15.18
N PRO A 15 31.70 -3.56 -14.34
CA PRO A 15 31.55 -4.96 -14.79
C PRO A 15 30.24 -5.16 -15.57
N PRO A 16 30.18 -6.14 -16.50
CA PRO A 16 28.98 -6.43 -17.26
C PRO A 16 27.89 -7.05 -16.37
N ARG A 17 26.67 -6.53 -16.47
CA ARG A 17 25.47 -7.07 -15.81
C ARG A 17 24.99 -8.32 -16.57
N ALA A 18 24.94 -9.45 -15.88
CA ALA A 18 24.28 -10.66 -16.37
C ALA A 18 22.76 -10.46 -16.54
N PRO A 19 22.13 -11.08 -17.55
CA PRO A 19 20.67 -11.03 -17.71
C PRO A 19 20.00 -11.98 -16.72
N TYR A 20 19.07 -11.45 -15.92
CA TYR A 20 18.16 -12.25 -15.11
C TYR A 20 17.03 -12.79 -16.01
N THR A 21 16.89 -14.10 -16.11
CA THR A 21 15.73 -14.73 -16.73
C THR A 21 14.54 -14.63 -15.77
N ARG A 22 13.44 -14.05 -16.25
CA ARG A 22 12.19 -13.90 -15.50
C ARG A 22 11.31 -15.11 -15.77
N VAL A 23 11.08 -15.94 -14.75
CA VAL A 23 10.12 -17.05 -14.80
C VAL A 23 8.71 -16.46 -14.76
N SER A 24 7.95 -16.68 -15.83
CA SER A 24 6.55 -16.30 -15.98
C SER A 24 5.66 -17.38 -15.35
N HIS A 25 4.98 -17.07 -14.25
CA HIS A 25 3.84 -17.86 -13.79
C HIS A 25 2.57 -17.16 -14.28
N SER A 26 2.00 -17.68 -15.36
CA SER A 26 0.66 -17.34 -15.85
C SER A 26 -0.36 -18.11 -15.03
N SER A 27 -0.98 -17.47 -14.03
CA SER A 27 -2.21 -17.97 -13.42
C SER A 27 -3.39 -17.37 -14.19
N SER A 28 -3.88 -18.12 -15.18
CA SER A 28 -5.12 -17.86 -15.90
C SER A 28 -6.30 -18.07 -14.94
N VAL A 29 -7.16 -17.06 -14.80
CA VAL A 29 -8.47 -17.21 -14.15
C VAL A 29 -9.51 -17.23 -15.26
N ASP A 30 -10.13 -18.39 -15.46
CA ASP A 30 -11.24 -18.58 -16.38
C ASP A 30 -12.50 -17.86 -15.86
N VAL A 31 -13.07 -17.00 -16.70
CA VAL A 31 -14.35 -16.33 -16.46
C VAL A 31 -15.34 -16.96 -17.43
N PRO A 32 -16.46 -17.57 -16.97
CA PRO A 32 -17.41 -18.16 -17.89
C PRO A 32 -18.13 -17.07 -18.67
N LEU A 33 -17.88 -17.06 -19.97
CA LEU A 33 -18.70 -16.45 -21.00
C LEU A 33 -20.08 -17.11 -20.98
N LEU A 34 -21.13 -16.36 -20.65
CA LEU A 34 -22.49 -16.79 -20.95
C LEU A 34 -23.15 -15.78 -21.88
N ASN A 35 -22.98 -16.03 -23.18
CA ASN A 35 -23.84 -15.51 -24.22
C ASN A 35 -25.19 -16.25 -24.14
N LYS A 36 -26.25 -15.54 -23.78
CA LYS A 36 -27.60 -15.83 -24.25
C LYS A 36 -28.30 -14.52 -24.59
N PHE A 37 -28.41 -14.27 -25.90
CA PHE A 37 -29.40 -13.36 -26.45
C PHE A 37 -30.79 -13.87 -26.05
N CYS A 38 -31.53 -13.05 -25.33
CA CYS A 38 -32.98 -13.15 -25.27
C CYS A 38 -33.54 -11.75 -25.53
N SER A 39 -33.94 -11.50 -26.78
CA SER A 39 -35.05 -10.59 -27.03
C SER A 39 -36.25 -11.16 -26.29
N LEU A 40 -37.09 -10.33 -25.67
CA LEU A 40 -38.56 -10.47 -25.66
C LEU A 40 -39.16 -9.34 -24.80
N LYS A 41 -39.77 -8.40 -25.53
CA LYS A 41 -41.01 -7.64 -25.28
C LYS A 41 -41.39 -7.22 -23.84
N LEU A 42 -41.50 -5.90 -23.67
CA LEU A 42 -42.43 -5.27 -22.72
C LEU A 42 -43.84 -5.83 -22.92
N SER A 43 -44.47 -6.34 -21.86
CA SER A 43 -45.84 -6.01 -21.43
C SER A 43 -46.39 -7.04 -20.43
N SER A 44 -47.31 -6.55 -19.61
CA SER A 44 -48.23 -7.25 -18.70
C SER A 44 -47.77 -7.46 -17.25
N SER A 45 -48.34 -6.57 -16.44
CA SER A 45 -48.67 -6.71 -15.04
C SER A 45 -49.51 -7.96 -14.75
N SER A 46 -49.18 -8.69 -13.69
CA SER A 46 -50.17 -9.31 -12.80
C SER A 46 -49.46 -9.84 -11.56
N CYS A 47 -49.78 -9.22 -10.43
CA CYS A 47 -49.53 -9.72 -9.09
C CYS A 47 -50.26 -11.06 -8.88
N ILE A 48 -49.54 -12.10 -8.50
CA ILE A 48 -50.10 -13.28 -7.84
C ILE A 48 -49.23 -13.58 -6.62
N SER A 49 -49.90 -13.50 -5.48
CA SER A 49 -49.58 -13.99 -4.16
C SER A 49 -48.61 -15.19 -4.06
N GLY A 50 -47.70 -15.10 -3.10
CA GLY A 50 -47.43 -16.21 -2.17
C GLY A 50 -46.28 -17.16 -2.53
N SER A 51 -45.08 -16.84 -2.06
CA SER A 51 -44.29 -17.78 -1.25
C SER A 51 -43.19 -17.02 -0.54
N THR A 52 -43.43 -16.67 0.72
CA THR A 52 -42.36 -16.33 1.65
C THR A 52 -41.57 -17.61 1.92
N LEU A 53 -40.54 -17.88 1.12
CA LEU A 53 -39.49 -18.81 1.54
C LEU A 53 -38.87 -18.23 2.81
N PRO A 54 -38.73 -19.01 3.90
CA PRO A 54 -37.86 -18.58 4.96
C PRO A 54 -36.45 -18.59 4.37
N HIS A 55 -35.98 -17.42 3.93
CA HIS A 55 -34.55 -17.17 3.86
C HIS A 55 -34.10 -17.30 5.31
N ARG A 56 -33.71 -18.53 5.67
CA ARG A 56 -33.02 -18.85 6.90
C ARG A 56 -31.81 -17.94 6.86
N LEU A 57 -31.89 -16.80 7.55
CA LEU A 57 -30.76 -15.92 7.76
C LEU A 57 -29.73 -16.84 8.38
N CYS A 58 -28.74 -17.23 7.57
CA CYS A 58 -27.55 -17.85 8.05
C CYS A 58 -26.95 -16.81 8.98
N THR A 59 -27.27 -16.94 10.26
CA THR A 59 -26.62 -16.19 11.32
C THR A 59 -25.19 -16.70 11.27
N VAL A 60 -24.37 -16.02 10.48
CA VAL A 60 -22.92 -16.17 10.50
C VAL A 60 -22.54 -15.76 11.91
N LYS A 61 -22.45 -16.74 12.82
CA LYS A 61 -21.87 -16.51 14.14
C LYS A 61 -20.52 -15.86 13.86
N PRO A 62 -20.22 -14.68 14.42
CA PRO A 62 -18.92 -14.06 14.22
C PRO A 62 -17.89 -15.11 14.60
N THR A 63 -17.10 -15.55 13.64
CA THR A 63 -16.01 -16.49 13.87
C THR A 63 -15.11 -15.80 14.86
N ARG A 64 -15.19 -16.27 16.12
CA ARG A 64 -14.38 -15.80 17.24
C ARG A 64 -12.95 -15.91 16.74
N ILE A 65 -12.32 -14.77 16.46
CA ILE A 65 -10.94 -14.71 15.98
C ILE A 65 -10.14 -15.45 17.04
N GLN A 66 -9.73 -16.67 16.73
CA GLN A 66 -8.90 -17.45 17.63
C GLN A 66 -7.57 -16.70 17.66
N HIS A 67 -7.27 -16.11 18.81
CA HIS A 67 -6.00 -15.46 19.04
C HIS A 67 -4.92 -16.51 18.79
N LEU A 68 -4.21 -16.38 17.67
CA LEU A 68 -3.08 -17.22 17.32
C LEU A 68 -2.01 -16.92 18.37
N THR A 69 -2.06 -17.64 19.49
CA THR A 69 -1.16 -17.45 20.61
C THR A 69 0.18 -18.04 20.18
N ILE A 70 1.02 -17.19 19.59
CA ILE A 70 2.39 -17.53 19.22
C ILE A 70 3.13 -17.81 20.55
N VAL A 71 3.28 -19.08 20.90
CA VAL A 71 4.04 -19.52 22.07
C VAL A 71 5.51 -19.24 21.80
N SER A 72 6.01 -18.08 22.25
CA SER A 72 7.43 -17.76 22.18
C SER A 72 8.14 -18.28 23.43
N ALA A 73 9.23 -19.03 23.24
CA ALA A 73 10.14 -19.40 24.33
C ALA A 73 10.79 -18.12 24.90
N LYS A 74 10.35 -17.75 26.12
CA LYS A 74 10.73 -16.56 26.92
C LYS A 74 10.30 -15.20 26.34
N GLY A 75 9.25 -14.65 26.96
CA GLY A 75 8.81 -13.25 26.91
C GLY A 75 8.54 -12.66 25.53
N TYR A 76 7.34 -12.82 24.99
CA TYR A 76 6.92 -12.14 23.77
C TYR A 76 6.93 -10.61 23.97
N LYS A 77 7.85 -9.93 23.29
CA LYS A 77 7.84 -8.46 23.15
C LYS A 77 7.29 -8.09 21.77
N MET A 78 6.48 -7.04 21.71
CA MET A 78 5.93 -6.54 20.45
C MET A 78 7.06 -6.22 19.46
N LYS A 79 6.90 -6.59 18.19
CA LYS A 79 7.88 -6.28 17.14
C LYS A 79 7.43 -5.06 16.34
N THR A 80 8.37 -4.19 16.01
CA THR A 80 8.10 -3.03 15.15
C THR A 80 8.07 -3.44 13.68
N HIS A 81 7.04 -3.02 12.95
CA HIS A 81 7.00 -3.22 11.50
C HIS A 81 8.02 -2.31 10.79
N LYS A 82 9.15 -2.89 10.38
CA LYS A 82 10.31 -2.13 9.88
C LYS A 82 10.01 -1.36 8.58
N ALA A 83 9.14 -1.87 7.71
CA ALA A 83 8.76 -1.13 6.51
C ALA A 83 7.98 0.14 6.81
N SER A 84 7.11 0.14 7.84
CA SER A 84 6.44 1.35 8.32
C SER A 84 7.43 2.31 8.98
N ALA A 85 8.37 1.80 9.78
CA ALA A 85 9.36 2.62 10.48
C ALA A 85 10.28 3.39 9.51
N LYS A 86 10.58 2.82 8.33
CA LYS A 86 11.33 3.50 7.25
C LYS A 86 10.55 4.65 6.59
N ARG A 87 9.21 4.64 6.68
CA ARG A 87 8.33 5.58 5.94
C ARG A 87 7.82 6.73 6.79
N PHE A 88 7.51 6.47 8.07
CA PHE A 88 6.91 7.43 8.99
C PHE A 88 7.91 7.84 10.07
N ARG A 89 7.85 9.11 10.48
CA ARG A 89 8.61 9.62 11.62
C ARG A 89 7.78 10.60 12.42
N VAL A 90 8.20 10.86 13.65
CA VAL A 90 7.55 11.80 14.56
C VAL A 90 8.38 13.08 14.66
N THR A 91 7.68 14.22 14.73
CA THR A 91 8.29 15.53 15.04
C THR A 91 8.51 15.67 16.54
N GLY A 92 9.33 16.62 17.00
CA GLY A 92 9.55 16.83 18.44
C GLY A 92 8.26 17.05 19.26
N ARG A 93 7.23 17.66 18.64
CA ARG A 93 5.91 17.86 19.26
C ARG A 93 5.02 16.61 19.29
N GLY A 94 5.39 15.53 18.61
CA GLY A 94 4.62 14.28 18.60
C GLY A 94 3.73 14.04 17.37
N LYS A 95 3.76 14.91 16.33
CA LYS A 95 2.99 14.71 15.09
C LYS A 95 3.67 13.71 14.16
N ILE A 96 2.90 12.80 13.54
CA ILE A 96 3.40 11.84 12.54
C ILE A 96 3.48 12.50 11.16
N VAL A 97 4.64 12.41 10.52
CA VAL A 97 4.90 12.97 9.19
C VAL A 97 5.42 11.92 8.21
N ARG A 98 5.12 12.14 6.93
CA ARG A 98 5.55 11.32 5.80
C ARG A 98 6.00 12.17 4.60
N ARG A 99 6.69 11.55 3.64
CA ARG A 99 6.92 12.16 2.33
C ARG A 99 5.65 12.08 1.46
N ARG A 100 5.51 12.98 0.49
CA ARG A 100 4.50 12.86 -0.56
C ARG A 100 5.02 11.96 -1.69
N ALA A 101 4.15 11.16 -2.29
CA ALA A 101 4.51 10.23 -3.37
C ALA A 101 4.62 10.92 -4.74
N GLY A 102 5.30 10.29 -5.70
CA GLY A 102 5.28 10.69 -7.11
C GLY A 102 6.40 11.63 -7.59
N LYS A 103 7.50 11.75 -6.83
CA LYS A 103 8.69 12.56 -7.20
C LYS A 103 9.95 11.72 -7.48
N GLN A 104 9.79 10.54 -8.08
CA GLN A 104 10.92 9.65 -8.43
C GLN A 104 11.26 9.75 -9.93
N HIS A 105 10.31 9.49 -10.83
CA HIS A 105 10.47 9.51 -12.29
C HIS A 105 9.39 10.36 -12.96
N LEU A 106 9.52 10.60 -14.27
CA LEU A 106 8.62 11.45 -15.07
C LEU A 106 8.44 12.84 -14.45
N LEU A 107 9.56 13.52 -14.18
CA LEU A 107 9.56 14.85 -13.58
C LEU A 107 9.43 15.97 -14.61
N ALA A 108 9.85 15.71 -15.86
CA ALA A 108 9.78 16.69 -16.97
C ALA A 108 8.34 17.18 -17.19
N LYS A 109 7.37 16.26 -17.29
CA LYS A 109 5.94 16.59 -17.46
C LYS A 109 5.25 17.21 -16.23
N LYS A 110 5.96 17.38 -15.11
CA LYS A 110 5.40 17.95 -13.87
C LYS A 110 5.85 19.40 -13.74
N ASN A 111 4.90 20.32 -13.68
CA ASN A 111 5.15 21.74 -13.36
C ASN A 111 5.98 21.87 -12.07
N THR A 112 6.89 22.85 -12.02
CA THR A 112 7.72 23.21 -10.88
C THR A 112 6.93 23.37 -9.57
N LYS A 113 5.75 24.03 -9.61
CA LYS A 113 4.85 24.17 -8.44
C LYS A 113 4.45 22.79 -7.87
N ARG A 114 4.14 21.83 -8.75
CA ARG A 114 3.82 20.44 -8.34
C ARG A 114 5.05 19.75 -7.76
N LYS A 115 6.23 19.87 -8.38
CA LYS A 115 7.49 19.29 -7.89
C LYS A 115 7.86 19.81 -6.49
N LEU A 116 7.67 21.10 -6.24
CA LEU A 116 7.91 21.74 -4.94
C LEU A 116 6.96 21.20 -3.85
N ARG A 117 5.66 21.09 -4.17
CA ARG A 117 4.67 20.50 -3.27
C ARG A 117 5.04 19.07 -2.87
N LEU A 118 5.53 18.26 -3.81
CA LEU A 118 5.89 16.87 -3.56
C LEU A 118 7.19 16.68 -2.75
N SER A 119 8.08 17.68 -2.71
CA SER A 119 9.30 17.62 -1.88
C SER A 119 9.04 17.75 -0.39
N LYS A 120 8.00 18.49 0.00
CA LYS A 120 7.75 18.85 1.40
C LYS A 120 7.22 17.65 2.18
N MET A 121 7.60 17.57 3.45
CA MET A 121 7.00 16.64 4.41
C MET A 121 5.53 17.02 4.64
N HIS A 122 4.69 16.02 4.87
CA HIS A 122 3.26 16.20 5.08
C HIS A 122 2.81 15.41 6.31
N PRO A 123 1.93 15.96 7.15
CA PRO A 123 1.31 15.19 8.22
C PRO A 123 0.51 14.01 7.67
N VAL A 124 0.42 12.93 8.43
CA VAL A 124 -0.46 11.81 8.08
C VAL A 124 -1.93 12.23 8.27
N SER A 125 -2.84 11.68 7.46
CA SER A 125 -4.29 11.86 7.58
C SER A 125 -4.80 11.20 8.86
N ARG A 126 -5.77 11.79 9.55
CA ARG A 126 -6.26 11.25 10.83
C ARG A 126 -6.76 9.81 10.73
N ALA A 127 -7.41 9.45 9.62
CA ALA A 127 -7.91 8.10 9.36
C ALA A 127 -6.82 7.01 9.38
N ASP A 128 -5.57 7.34 9.03
CA ASP A 128 -4.48 6.36 8.95
C ASP A 128 -3.71 6.20 10.28
N TYR A 129 -4.04 6.98 11.32
CA TYR A 129 -3.26 6.99 12.57
C TYR A 129 -3.29 5.65 13.27
N ASP A 130 -4.46 5.02 13.35
CA ASP A 130 -4.63 3.75 14.07
C ASP A 130 -3.76 2.65 13.44
N ASN A 131 -3.75 2.58 12.10
CA ASN A 131 -2.93 1.63 11.34
C ASN A 131 -1.42 1.86 11.57
N VAL A 132 -0.97 3.12 11.57
CA VAL A 132 0.45 3.45 11.75
C VAL A 132 0.91 3.18 13.18
N ILE A 133 0.10 3.55 14.18
CA ILE A 133 0.43 3.36 15.60
C ILE A 133 0.44 1.88 15.96
N GLY A 134 -0.54 1.10 15.49
CA GLY A 134 -0.57 -0.35 15.69
C GLY A 134 0.67 -1.06 15.11
N ALA A 135 1.16 -0.60 13.95
CA ALA A 135 2.37 -1.15 13.33
C ALA A 135 3.68 -0.73 14.03
N LEU A 136 3.66 0.37 14.78
CA LEU A 136 4.83 1.01 15.40
C LEU A 136 4.64 1.18 16.92
N PRO A 137 4.61 0.08 17.69
CA PRO A 137 4.21 0.10 19.10
C PRO A 137 5.14 0.91 20.02
N TYR A 138 6.41 1.09 19.66
CA TYR A 138 7.38 1.85 20.46
C TYR A 138 7.55 3.31 20.00
N LEU A 139 6.73 3.78 19.07
CA LEU A 139 6.81 5.14 18.55
C LEU A 139 5.96 6.08 19.43
N LYS A 140 6.59 7.07 20.08
CA LYS A 140 5.90 8.07 20.93
C LYS A 140 5.17 9.09 20.06
N VAL A 141 3.84 9.15 20.12
CA VAL A 141 2.98 10.04 19.31
C VAL A 141 2.05 10.83 20.23
N ASN A 142 1.79 12.11 19.91
CA ASN A 142 0.78 12.92 20.59
C ASN A 142 -0.38 13.22 19.62
N ARG A 143 -1.58 12.75 19.98
CA ARG A 143 -2.80 12.86 19.16
C ARG A 143 -3.48 14.23 19.22
N ASN A 144 -3.11 15.07 20.18
CA ASN A 144 -3.81 16.31 20.49
C ASN A 144 -3.15 17.52 19.81
N VAL A 145 -1.97 17.33 19.20
CA VAL A 145 -1.21 18.40 18.55
C VAL A 145 -1.67 18.49 17.09
N THR A 146 -2.53 19.46 16.80
CA THR A 146 -2.99 19.79 15.44
C THR A 146 -2.02 20.72 14.74
#